data_AF-M0MSP3-F1
#
_entry.id   AF-M0MSP3-F1
#
_cell.length_a   1.000
_cell.length_b   1.000
_cell.length_c   1.000
_cell.angle_alpha   90.00
_cell.angle_beta   90.00
_cell.angle_gamma   90.00
#
_symmetry.space_group_name_H-M   'P 1'
#
loop_
_entity.id
_entity.type
_entity.pdbx_description
1 polymer ?
#
loop_
_entity_poly.entity_id
_entity_poly.type
_entity_poly.pdbx_seq_one_letter_code
_entity_poly.pdbx_strand_id
1 'polypeptide(L)'
;MTRETDDKRNFALREKSGEETSVFTGKMPRQAALKAARKLDPSDSEDAAPREEFRLRERGTHKLHIYEGWAWREDAPDDSPEWMPETVTEANVSKQEIEHLEEL
;
A
#
# COMPACT_ATOMS: atom_id res chain seq x y z
N MET A 1 20.77 22.62 14.86
CA MET A 1 20.57 22.37 13.41
C MET A 1 20.66 20.85 13.28
N THR A 2 19.56 20.09 13.20
CA THR A 2 18.67 19.95 12.03
C THR A 2 17.22 19.70 12.47
N ARG A 3 16.26 20.49 11.98
CA ARG A 3 14.83 20.20 12.10
C ARG A 3 14.49 19.24 10.96
N GLU A 4 14.73 17.94 11.15
CA GLU A 4 14.29 16.93 10.19
C GLU A 4 12.77 16.89 10.27
N THR A 5 12.13 17.55 9.31
CA THR A 5 10.68 17.68 9.27
C THR A 5 10.02 16.32 9.25
N ASP A 6 8.99 16.21 10.07
CA ASP A 6 8.01 15.14 10.12
C ASP A 6 7.23 15.09 8.79
N ASP A 7 7.88 14.72 7.67
CA ASP A 7 7.26 14.55 6.35
C ASP A 7 6.55 13.18 6.23
N LYS A 8 6.05 12.68 7.36
CA LYS A 8 5.27 11.44 7.44
C LYS A 8 3.81 11.81 7.24
N ARG A 9 3.27 11.46 6.08
CA ARG A 9 1.86 11.65 5.75
C ARG A 9 1.07 10.42 6.18
N ASN A 10 -0.19 10.64 6.51
CA ASN A 10 -1.12 9.59 6.90
C ASN A 10 -2.13 9.36 5.78
N PHE A 11 -2.27 8.11 5.37
CA PHE A 11 -3.13 7.68 4.28
C PHE A 11 -4.16 6.71 4.84
N ALA A 12 -5.44 7.08 4.79
CA ALA A 12 -6.54 6.23 5.22
C ALA A 12 -7.06 5.40 4.04
N LEU A 13 -7.08 4.08 4.19
CA LEU A 13 -7.73 3.17 3.28
C LEU A 13 -9.23 3.40 3.35
N ARG A 14 -9.83 3.70 2.21
CA ARG A 14 -11.25 4.03 2.07
C ARG A 14 -11.92 3.12 1.06
N GLU A 15 -13.01 2.49 1.47
CA GLU A 15 -13.78 1.60 0.61
C GLU A 15 -14.74 2.37 -0.31
N LYS A 16 -15.35 1.67 -1.29
CA LYS A 16 -16.41 2.23 -2.16
C LYS A 16 -17.59 2.80 -1.37
N SER A 17 -17.91 2.21 -0.23
CA SER A 17 -18.96 2.68 0.68
C SER A 17 -18.59 3.96 1.43
N GLY A 18 -17.32 4.39 1.37
CA GLY A 18 -16.82 5.57 2.04
C GLY A 18 -16.28 5.31 3.45
N GLU A 19 -16.36 4.08 3.95
CA GLU A 19 -15.81 3.65 5.24
C GLU A 19 -14.28 3.63 5.22
N GLU A 20 -13.66 4.12 6.29
CA GLU A 20 -12.21 4.13 6.48
C GLU A 20 -11.81 2.92 7.35
N THR A 21 -11.12 1.93 6.76
CA THR A 21 -10.85 0.64 7.45
C THR A 21 -9.49 0.60 8.12
N SER A 22 -8.49 1.31 7.59
CA SER A 22 -7.11 1.25 8.09
C SER A 22 -6.34 2.52 7.75
N VAL A 23 -5.36 2.87 8.58
CA VAL A 23 -4.51 4.06 8.36
C VAL A 23 -3.05 3.62 8.22
N PHE A 24 -2.41 4.07 7.14
CA PHE A 24 -1.04 3.78 6.81
C PHE A 24 -0.21 5.06 6.79
N THR A 25 0.90 5.06 7.54
CA THR A 25 1.84 6.18 7.54
C THR A 25 2.95 5.94 6.51
N GLY A 26 3.27 6.95 5.70
CA GLY A 26 4.32 6.89 4.69
C GLY A 26 4.81 8.27 4.26
N LYS A 27 6.02 8.36 3.70
CA LYS A 27 6.50 9.61 3.10
C LYS A 27 5.85 9.85 1.73
N MET A 28 5.60 8.77 0.99
CA MET A 28 4.98 8.77 -0.34
C MET A 28 3.66 7.97 -0.32
N PRO A 29 2.64 8.37 -1.11
CA PRO A 29 1.37 7.63 -1.21
C PRO A 29 1.58 6.19 -1.67
N ARG A 30 2.52 5.96 -2.60
CA ARG A 30 2.89 4.60 -3.05
C ARG A 30 3.40 3.71 -1.91
N GLN A 31 4.13 4.25 -0.93
CA GLN A 31 4.60 3.45 0.21
C GLN A 31 3.45 3.00 1.10
N ALA A 32 2.46 3.87 1.31
CA ALA A 32 1.25 3.49 2.02
C ALA A 32 0.45 2.46 1.22
N ALA A 33 0.36 2.61 -0.10
CA ALA A 33 -0.26 1.63 -0.99
C ALA A 33 0.43 0.26 -0.92
N LEU A 34 1.76 0.20 -0.97
CA LEU A 34 2.49 -1.07 -0.81
C LEU A 34 2.25 -1.71 0.56
N LYS A 35 2.15 -0.90 1.63
CA LYS A 35 1.82 -1.42 2.97
C LYS A 35 0.40 -1.98 3.03
N ALA A 36 -0.55 -1.34 2.35
CA ALA A 36 -1.91 -1.84 2.22
C ALA A 36 -1.95 -3.13 1.38
N ALA A 37 -1.27 -3.16 0.23
CA ALA A 37 -1.19 -4.33 -0.64
C ALA A 37 -0.57 -5.55 0.06
N ARG A 38 0.47 -5.34 0.90
CA ARG A 38 1.05 -6.42 1.74
C ARG A 38 0.09 -7.01 2.78
N LYS A 39 -1.05 -6.36 3.04
CA LYS A 39 -2.09 -6.88 3.94
C LYS A 39 -3.16 -7.68 3.21
N LEU A 40 -3.16 -7.66 1.87
CA LEU A 40 -4.03 -8.50 1.05
C LEU A 40 -3.60 -9.97 1.15
N ASP A 41 -4.51 -10.86 0.75
CA ASP A 41 -4.23 -12.29 0.72
C ASP A 41 -3.22 -12.62 -0.39
N PRO A 42 -2.02 -13.13 -0.04
CA PRO A 42 -1.01 -13.40 -1.04
C PRO A 42 -1.29 -14.71 -1.78
N SER A 43 -1.18 -14.65 -3.10
CA SER A 43 -1.25 -15.83 -3.98
C SER A 43 0.10 -16.55 -4.07
N ASP A 44 0.15 -17.68 -4.77
CA ASP A 44 1.37 -18.48 -4.91
C ASP A 44 2.36 -17.92 -5.96
N SER A 45 1.95 -16.96 -6.78
CA SER A 45 2.81 -16.30 -7.78
C SER A 45 2.27 -14.93 -8.18
N GLU A 46 3.13 -14.04 -8.67
CA GLU A 46 2.73 -12.68 -9.09
C GLU A 46 1.62 -12.69 -10.16
N ASP A 47 1.75 -13.50 -11.21
CA ASP A 47 0.74 -13.59 -12.28
C ASP A 47 -0.60 -14.16 -11.82
N ALA A 48 -0.59 -15.01 -10.79
CA ALA A 48 -1.78 -15.60 -10.20
C ALA A 48 -2.37 -14.75 -9.07
N ALA A 49 -1.74 -13.63 -8.72
CA ALA A 49 -2.18 -12.78 -7.64
C ALA A 49 -3.44 -11.98 -8.04
N PRO A 50 -4.52 -12.03 -7.25
CA PRO A 50 -5.69 -11.23 -7.51
C PRO A 50 -5.32 -9.75 -7.40
N ARG A 51 -5.71 -8.97 -8.40
CA ARG A 51 -5.55 -7.53 -8.40
C ARG A 51 -6.75 -6.92 -7.69
N GLU A 52 -6.49 -6.23 -6.60
CA GLU A 52 -7.51 -5.57 -5.80
C GLU A 52 -7.37 -4.06 -5.89
N GLU A 53 -8.46 -3.41 -6.31
CA GLU A 53 -8.56 -1.96 -6.33
C GLU A 53 -8.88 -1.44 -4.92
N PHE A 54 -8.06 -0.52 -4.42
CA PHE A 54 -8.29 0.15 -3.16
C PHE A 54 -7.94 1.64 -3.23
N ARG A 55 -8.57 2.44 -2.36
CA ARG A 55 -8.40 3.89 -2.36
C ARG A 55 -7.74 4.38 -1.08
N LEU A 56 -6.81 5.31 -1.21
CA LEU A 56 -6.06 5.90 -0.10
C LEU A 56 -6.30 7.39 -0.04
N ARG A 57 -7.01 7.84 0.99
CA ARG A 57 -7.22 9.25 1.29
C ARG A 57 -6.02 9.80 2.05
N GLU A 58 -5.41 10.86 1.54
CA GLU A 58 -4.32 11.56 2.21
C GLU A 58 -4.88 12.53 3.27
N ARG A 59 -4.71 12.21 4.56
CA ARG A 59 -5.18 13.08 5.66
C ARG A 59 -4.50 14.43 5.62
N GLY A 60 -5.29 15.49 5.78
CA GLY A 60 -4.84 16.88 5.64
C GLY A 60 -4.92 17.41 4.21
N THR A 61 -5.31 16.58 3.24
CA THR A 61 -5.62 17.01 1.88
C THR A 61 -6.93 16.40 1.40
N HIS A 62 -7.42 16.91 0.28
CA HIS A 62 -8.63 16.41 -0.39
C HIS A 62 -8.30 15.37 -1.47
N LYS A 63 -7.11 14.74 -1.40
CA LYS A 63 -6.66 13.79 -2.41
C LYS A 63 -7.00 12.36 -2.03
N LEU A 64 -7.61 11.64 -2.96
CA LEU A 64 -7.91 10.24 -2.87
C LEU A 64 -7.13 9.52 -3.97
N HIS A 65 -6.11 8.77 -3.58
CA HIS A 65 -5.26 8.03 -4.51
C HIS A 65 -5.84 6.64 -4.73
N ILE A 66 -6.22 6.31 -5.95
CA ILE A 66 -6.70 4.99 -6.33
C ILE A 66 -5.51 4.16 -6.80
N TYR A 67 -5.32 3.02 -6.14
CA TYR A 67 -4.30 2.05 -6.48
C TYR A 67 -4.95 0.69 -6.72
N GLU A 68 -4.32 -0.08 -7.59
CA GLU A 68 -4.54 -1.50 -7.71
C GLU A 68 -3.32 -2.19 -7.09
N GLY A 69 -3.52 -3.10 -6.16
CA GLY A 69 -2.41 -3.86 -5.57
C GLY A 69 -2.68 -5.35 -5.54
N TRP A 70 -1.59 -6.09 -5.47
CA TRP A 70 -1.61 -7.55 -5.41
C TRP A 70 -0.42 -8.00 -4.57
N ALA A 71 -0.57 -9.16 -3.94
CA ALA A 71 0.46 -9.78 -3.12
C ALA A 71 0.66 -11.24 -3.53
N TRP A 72 1.89 -11.71 -3.43
CA TRP A 72 2.24 -13.10 -3.68
C TRP A 72 3.32 -13.57 -2.71
N ARG A 73 3.42 -14.89 -2.56
CA ARG A 73 4.49 -15.54 -1.83
C ARG A 73 5.61 -15.88 -2.81
N GLU A 74 6.82 -15.56 -2.42
CA GLU A 74 8.04 -15.96 -3.12
C GLU A 74 8.96 -16.67 -2.15
N ASP A 75 9.57 -17.77 -2.60
CA ASP A 75 10.56 -18.50 -1.82
C ASP A 75 11.88 -17.73 -1.80
N ALA A 76 12.45 -17.63 -0.61
CA ALA A 76 13.72 -16.98 -0.40
C ALA A 76 14.83 -17.73 -1.15
N PRO A 77 15.78 -17.02 -1.80
CA PRO A 77 16.88 -17.66 -2.51
C PRO A 77 17.77 -18.48 -1.55
N ASP A 78 18.51 -19.46 -2.09
CA ASP A 78 19.38 -20.35 -1.30
C ASP A 78 20.48 -19.60 -0.51
N ASP A 79 20.89 -18.41 -0.98
CA ASP A 79 21.87 -17.52 -0.34
C ASP A 79 21.25 -16.61 0.74
N SER A 80 19.98 -16.83 1.11
CA SER A 80 19.28 -15.99 2.09
C SER A 80 19.87 -16.15 3.48
N PRO A 81 20.01 -15.05 4.24
CA PRO A 81 20.53 -15.12 5.60
C PRO A 81 19.53 -15.79 6.55
N GLU A 82 20.03 -16.48 7.59
CA GLU A 82 19.23 -17.30 8.54
C GLU A 82 18.12 -16.56 9.30
N TRP A 83 18.16 -15.22 9.31
CA TRP A 83 17.11 -14.40 9.92
C TRP A 83 15.91 -14.15 8.99
N MET A 84 16.00 -14.51 7.71
CA MET A 84 14.94 -14.38 6.72
C MET A 84 14.09 -15.65 6.67
N PRO A 85 12.75 -15.56 6.67
CA PRO A 85 11.90 -16.73 6.51
C PRO A 85 12.05 -17.36 5.12
N GLU A 86 11.78 -18.66 5.03
CA GLU A 86 11.84 -19.43 3.78
C GLU A 86 10.89 -18.91 2.70
N THR A 87 9.76 -18.33 3.11
CA THR A 87 8.79 -17.72 2.21
C THR A 87 8.53 -16.27 2.61
N VAL A 88 8.68 -15.36 1.66
CA VAL A 88 8.47 -13.91 1.86
C VAL A 88 7.22 -13.49 1.09
N THR A 89 6.41 -12.62 1.71
CA THR A 89 5.30 -11.98 1.01
C THR A 89 5.78 -10.73 0.30
N GLU A 90 5.77 -10.80 -1.02
CA GLU A 90 5.96 -9.66 -1.89
C GLU A 90 4.62 -9.02 -2.24
N ALA A 91 4.67 -7.73 -2.55
CA ALA A 91 3.48 -7.01 -2.99
C ALA A 91 3.89 -5.88 -3.93
N ASN A 92 3.02 -5.61 -4.88
CA ASN A 92 3.19 -4.54 -5.83
C ASN A 92 1.91 -3.73 -5.93
N VAL A 93 2.06 -2.51 -6.45
CA VAL A 93 0.95 -1.58 -6.65
C VAL A 93 1.11 -0.84 -7.96
N SER A 94 0.02 -0.77 -8.71
CA SER A 94 -0.14 0.08 -9.87
C SER A 94 -1.00 1.28 -9.52
N LYS A 95 -0.55 2.48 -9.90
CA LYS A 95 -1.33 3.69 -9.71
C LYS A 95 -2.37 3.79 -10.82
N GLN A 96 -3.65 3.86 -10.46
CA GLN A 96 -4.73 4.01 -11.42
C GLN A 96 -5.07 5.49 -11.60
N GLU A 97 -5.55 6.14 -10.54
CA GLU A 97 -6.06 7.51 -10.62
C GLU A 97 -5.84 8.28 -9.31
N ILE A 98 -5.98 9.60 -9.35
CA ILE A 98 -6.13 10.43 -8.15
C ILE A 98 -7.42 11.23 -8.31
N GLU A 99 -8.37 10.99 -7.40
CA GLU A 99 -9.57 11.80 -7.27
C GLU A 99 -9.33 12.95 -6.28
N HIS A 100 -9.96 14.09 -6.53
CA HIS A 100 -9.97 15.23 -5.63
C HIS A 100 -11.39 15.39 -5.08
N LEU A 101 -11.55 15.28 -3.77
CA LEU A 101 -12.82 15.57 -3.10
C LEU A 101 -13.00 17.08 -3.10
N GLU A 102 -13.70 17.60 -4.10
CA GLU A 102 -14.06 19.02 -4.18
C GLU A 102 -14.76 19.43 -2.87
N GLU A 103 -14.22 20.46 -2.22
CA GLU A 103 -14.89 21.08 -1.08
C GLU A 103 -16.21 21.66 -1.60
N LEU A 104 -17.33 21.13 -1.11
CA LEU A 104 -18.68 21.69 -1.28
C LEU A 104 -18.73 23.14 -0.75
#